data_AF-A0A1M7BQP4-F1
#
_entry.id   AF-A0A1M7BQP4-F1
#
_cell.length_a   1.000
_cell.length_b   1.000
_cell.length_c   1.000
_cell.angle_alpha   90.00
_cell.angle_beta   90.00
_cell.angle_gamma   90.00
#
_symmetry.space_group_name_H-M   'P 1'
#
loop_
_entity.id
_entity.type
_entity.pdbx_description
1 polymer ?
#
loop_
_entity_poly.entity_id
_entity_poly.type
_entity_poly.pdbx_seq_one_letter_code
_entity_poly.pdbx_strand_id
1 'polypeptide(L)'
;MGEGDRNQKGTWQFAPGGRGVSSRVMSPRRDLASELQKYLHVLGPMPKRSLEIFADLGLSDDEIGRYFRMPCKRVTELREIWKIDGHT
;
A
#
# COMPACT_ATOMS: atom_id res chain seq x y z
N MET A 1 -48.87 -31.50 0.64
CA MET A 1 -47.75 -31.19 -0.27
C MET A 1 -47.80 -29.70 -0.57
N GLY A 2 -46.75 -28.97 -0.18
CA GLY A 2 -46.63 -27.52 -0.37
C GLY A 2 -46.26 -26.75 0.90
N GLU A 3 -45.25 -27.23 1.64
CA GLU A 3 -44.59 -26.46 2.71
C GLU A 3 -43.76 -25.31 2.13
N GLY A 4 -43.59 -24.23 2.89
CA GLY A 4 -42.35 -23.45 2.82
C GLY A 4 -42.48 -21.94 2.71
N ASP A 5 -43.24 -21.34 3.63
CA ASP A 5 -43.15 -19.94 4.03
C ASP A 5 -41.69 -19.48 4.28
N ARG A 6 -41.41 -18.22 3.90
CA ARG A 6 -40.42 -17.25 4.43
C ARG A 6 -39.77 -16.45 3.29
N ASN A 7 -39.54 -15.15 3.34
CA ASN A 7 -39.94 -14.09 4.25
C ASN A 7 -39.37 -12.82 3.59
N GLN A 8 -40.21 -11.99 2.97
CA GLN A 8 -39.89 -10.59 2.76
C GLN A 8 -40.38 -9.81 3.99
N LYS A 9 -39.48 -8.96 4.53
CA LYS A 9 -39.70 -7.67 5.21
C LYS A 9 -38.90 -7.53 6.50
N GLY A 10 -38.23 -6.39 6.61
CA GLY A 10 -37.43 -5.95 7.75
C GLY A 10 -36.47 -4.87 7.26
N THR A 11 -36.99 -3.77 6.72
CA THR A 11 -37.26 -2.52 7.44
C THR A 11 -36.03 -1.98 8.16
N TRP A 12 -35.61 -0.81 7.69
CA TRP A 12 -34.49 -0.01 8.14
C TRP A 12 -34.69 0.40 9.60
N GLN A 13 -33.77 0.00 10.47
CA GLN A 13 -33.62 0.61 11.79
C GLN A 13 -32.36 1.47 11.76
N PHE A 14 -32.57 2.76 11.52
CA PHE A 14 -31.59 3.80 11.82
C PHE A 14 -31.50 3.95 13.35
N ALA A 15 -30.37 3.59 13.94
CA ALA A 15 -30.05 3.98 15.31
C ALA A 15 -29.32 5.34 15.30
N PRO A 16 -29.82 6.37 16.02
CA PRO A 16 -29.12 7.63 16.19
C PRO A 16 -28.07 7.46 17.29
N GLY A 17 -26.87 7.09 16.89
CA GLY A 17 -25.71 6.93 17.78
C GLY A 17 -24.48 7.59 17.18
N GLY A 18 -24.62 8.85 16.72
CA GLY A 18 -23.53 9.64 16.19
C GLY A 18 -22.50 9.95 17.27
N ARG A 19 -21.41 9.19 17.30
CA ARG A 19 -20.19 9.59 18.01
C ARG A 19 -18.97 9.21 17.18
N GLY A 20 -18.36 10.24 16.60
CA GLY A 20 -16.92 10.38 16.32
C GLY A 20 -16.24 9.24 15.57
N VAL A 21 -15.99 9.48 14.29
CA VAL A 21 -14.92 8.83 13.52
C VAL A 21 -13.61 8.79 14.32
N SER A 22 -12.99 7.62 14.46
CA SER A 22 -11.54 7.51 14.49
C SER A 22 -11.07 6.10 14.18
N SER A 23 -10.53 5.97 12.98
CA SER A 23 -9.52 5.00 12.57
C SER A 23 -9.75 3.54 12.99
N ARG A 24 -10.59 2.83 12.22
CA ARG A 24 -10.35 1.40 12.05
C ARG A 24 -8.97 1.27 11.44
N VAL A 25 -8.05 0.84 12.30
CA VAL A 25 -6.75 0.23 12.00
C VAL A 25 -6.69 -0.14 10.53
N MET A 26 -5.98 0.71 9.79
CA MET A 26 -5.51 0.48 8.45
C MET A 26 -5.20 -1.02 8.31
N SER A 27 -5.74 -1.66 7.29
CA SER A 27 -5.04 -2.77 6.65
C SER A 27 -4.25 -2.13 5.52
N PRO A 28 -3.16 -1.36 5.80
CA PRO A 28 -2.53 -0.58 4.77
C PRO A 28 -1.75 -1.50 3.83
N ARG A 29 -1.30 -2.66 4.31
CA ARG A 29 -0.36 -3.53 3.60
C ARG A 29 -0.85 -4.02 2.24
N ARG A 30 -2.15 -4.26 2.05
CA ARG A 30 -2.66 -4.79 0.77
C ARG A 30 -2.84 -3.70 -0.28
N ASP A 31 -3.39 -2.56 0.11
CA ASP A 31 -3.59 -1.42 -0.80
C ASP A 31 -2.23 -0.78 -1.18
N LEU A 32 -1.34 -0.67 -0.18
CA LEU A 32 0.02 -0.21 -0.36
C LEU A 32 0.83 -1.11 -1.30
N ALA A 33 0.62 -2.43 -1.27
CA ALA A 33 1.26 -3.34 -2.21
C ALA A 33 0.83 -3.07 -3.66
N SER A 34 -0.45 -2.74 -3.88
CA SER A 34 -0.95 -2.38 -5.21
C SER A 34 -0.42 -1.03 -5.70
N GLU A 35 -0.26 -0.05 -4.80
CA GLU A 35 0.41 1.22 -5.16
C GLU A 35 1.90 1.01 -5.45
N LEU A 36 2.59 0.22 -4.62
CA LEU A 36 4.00 -0.14 -4.80
C LEU A 36 4.27 -0.89 -6.09
N GLN A 37 3.34 -1.75 -6.52
CA GLN A 37 3.44 -2.47 -7.80
C GLN A 37 3.55 -1.54 -9.01
N LYS A 38 2.92 -0.36 -8.98
CA LYS A 38 3.06 0.63 -10.05
C LYS A 38 4.50 1.11 -10.19
N TYR A 39 5.19 1.27 -9.07
CA TYR A 39 6.59 1.71 -9.00
C TYR A 39 7.58 0.60 -9.37
N LEU A 40 7.22 -0.68 -9.17
CA LEU A 40 8.04 -1.80 -9.64
C LEU A 40 8.25 -1.77 -11.15
N HIS A 41 7.23 -1.38 -11.91
CA HIS A 41 7.34 -1.25 -13.36
C HIS A 41 8.27 -0.12 -13.78
N VAL A 42 8.34 0.96 -12.99
CA VAL A 42 9.21 2.13 -13.22
C VAL A 42 10.67 1.82 -12.92
N LEU A 43 10.94 0.97 -11.92
CA LEU A 43 12.28 0.50 -11.58
C LEU A 43 12.84 -0.50 -12.61
N GLY A 44 12.03 -0.92 -13.58
CA GLY A 44 12.41 -1.81 -14.65
C GLY A 44 12.27 -3.30 -14.31
N PRO A 45 12.85 -4.18 -15.14
CA PRO A 45 12.61 -5.62 -15.07
C PRO A 45 13.18 -6.27 -13.79
N MET A 46 14.15 -5.61 -13.14
CA MET A 46 14.75 -6.08 -11.89
C MET A 46 14.69 -4.96 -10.84
N PRO A 47 13.52 -4.74 -10.21
CA PRO A 47 13.30 -3.57 -9.37
C PRO A 47 14.15 -3.59 -8.09
N LYS A 48 14.29 -4.77 -7.46
CA LYS A 48 15.17 -4.96 -6.30
C LYS A 48 16.64 -4.68 -6.65
N ARG A 49 17.14 -5.30 -7.73
CA ARG A 49 18.56 -5.16 -8.11
C ARG A 49 18.91 -3.73 -8.50
N SER A 50 17.96 -3.03 -9.13
CA SER A 50 18.12 -1.61 -9.44
C SER A 50 18.31 -0.83 -8.14
N LEU A 51 17.39 -0.91 -7.18
CA LEU A 51 17.53 -0.19 -5.91
C LEU A 51 18.82 -0.55 -5.15
N GLU A 52 19.26 -1.82 -5.16
CA GLU A 52 20.55 -2.22 -4.58
C GLU A 52 21.71 -1.48 -5.23
N ILE A 53 21.77 -1.40 -6.56
CA ILE A 53 22.85 -0.68 -7.27
C ILE A 53 22.85 0.80 -6.91
N PHE A 54 21.69 1.45 -6.89
CA PHE A 54 21.63 2.87 -6.51
C PHE A 54 22.04 3.10 -5.05
N ALA A 55 21.66 2.20 -4.15
CA ALA A 55 22.09 2.24 -2.76
C ALA A 55 23.61 1.98 -2.60
N ASP A 56 24.17 1.02 -3.33
CA ASP A 56 25.61 0.70 -3.38
C ASP A 56 26.43 1.89 -3.93
N LEU A 57 25.85 2.67 -4.84
CA LEU A 57 26.44 3.91 -5.34
C LEU A 57 26.39 5.05 -4.31
N GLY A 58 25.80 4.83 -3.13
CA GLY A 58 25.71 5.80 -2.05
C GLY A 58 24.63 6.86 -2.25
N LEU A 59 23.66 6.62 -3.15
CA LEU A 59 22.59 7.57 -3.40
C LEU A 59 21.53 7.48 -2.30
N SER A 60 21.05 8.66 -1.88
CA SER A 60 19.96 8.79 -0.91
C SER A 60 18.60 8.45 -1.54
N ASP A 61 17.61 8.10 -0.71
CA ASP A 61 16.25 7.77 -1.17
C ASP A 61 15.60 8.89 -1.99
N ASP A 62 15.94 10.14 -1.69
CA ASP A 62 15.45 11.31 -2.43
C ASP A 62 16.07 11.38 -3.83
N GLU A 63 17.37 11.14 -3.97
CA GLU A 63 18.06 11.11 -5.27
C GLU A 63 17.55 9.97 -6.15
N ILE A 64 17.37 8.79 -5.56
CA ILE A 64 16.78 7.62 -6.22
C ILE A 64 15.34 7.94 -6.66
N GLY A 65 14.55 8.55 -5.77
CA GLY A 65 13.18 8.99 -6.07
C GLY A 65 13.12 9.96 -7.24
N ARG A 66 14.01 10.96 -7.27
CA ARG A 66 14.11 11.89 -8.41
C ARG A 66 14.48 11.19 -9.71
N TYR A 67 15.43 10.25 -9.66
CA TYR A 67 15.87 9.50 -10.84
C TYR A 67 14.73 8.71 -11.47
N PHE A 68 13.99 7.95 -10.65
CA PHE A 68 12.86 7.15 -11.12
C PHE A 68 11.53 7.92 -11.19
N ARG A 69 11.54 9.23 -10.90
CA ARG A 69 10.33 10.06 -10.81
C ARG A 69 9.26 9.46 -9.88
N MET A 70 9.69 8.96 -8.73
CA MET A 70 8.83 8.43 -7.69
C MET A 70 9.04 9.13 -6.34
N PRO A 71 8.04 9.13 -5.45
CA PRO A 71 8.19 9.74 -4.13
C PRO A 71 9.27 9.05 -3.31
N CYS A 72 10.11 9.82 -2.60
CA CYS A 72 11.16 9.27 -1.72
C CYS A 72 10.62 8.24 -0.72
N LYS A 73 9.45 8.51 -0.13
CA LYS A 73 8.77 7.58 0.79
C LYS A 73 8.56 6.19 0.18
N ARG A 74 8.27 6.11 -1.13
CA ARG A 74 8.05 4.84 -1.82
C ARG A 74 9.37 4.09 -2.02
N VAL A 75 10.46 4.81 -2.27
CA VAL A 75 11.81 4.24 -2.32
C VAL A 75 12.19 3.67 -0.96
N THR A 76 12.02 4.45 0.11
CA THR A 76 12.27 4.01 1.48
C THR A 76 11.46 2.75 1.81
N GLU A 77 10.15 2.74 1.54
CA GLU A 77 9.30 1.57 1.77
C GLU A 77 9.78 0.33 1.00
N LEU A 78 10.17 0.48 -0.27
CA LEU A 78 10.71 -0.63 -1.08
C LEU A 78 12.03 -1.16 -0.52
N ARG A 79 12.92 -0.27 -0.06
CA ARG A 79 14.17 -0.66 0.59
C ARG A 79 13.94 -1.36 1.92
N GLU A 80 13.00 -0.89 2.73
CA GLU A 80 12.63 -1.55 3.99
C GLU A 80 12.05 -2.95 3.74
N ILE A 81 11.19 -3.10 2.73
CA ILE A 81 10.60 -4.41 2.34
C ILE A 81 11.70 -5.38 1.88
N TRP A 82 12.65 -4.92 1.08
CA TRP A 82 13.73 -5.75 0.55
C TRP A 82 14.98 -5.83 1.42
N LYS A 83 14.99 -5.11 2.55
CA LYS A 83 16.13 -4.97 3.47
C LYS A 83 17.40 -4.54 2.74
N ILE A 84 17.30 -3.51 1.91
CA ILE A 84 18.43 -2.94 1.19
C ILE A 84 19.06 -1.86 2.08
N ASP A 85 20.25 -2.15 2.61
CA ASP A 85 21.04 -1.19 3.38
C ASP A 85 21.39 0.04 2.56
N GLY A 86 21.56 1.17 3.23
CA GLY A 86 22.33 2.30 2.70
C GLY A 86 21.88 3.63 3.26
N HIS A 87 22.32 4.70 2.60
CA HIS A 87 22.28 6.03 3.18
C HIS A 87 20.86 6.61 3.20
N THR A 88 20.40 6.99 4.39
CA THR A 88 19.21 7.82 4.65
C THR A 88 19.50 9.29 4.41
#